data_AF-A0A258XNM3-F1
#
_entry.id   AF-A0A258XNM3-F1
#
_cell.length_a   1.000
_cell.length_b   1.000
_cell.length_c   1.000
_cell.angle_alpha   90.00
_cell.angle_beta   90.00
_cell.angle_gamma   90.00
#
_symmetry.space_group_name_H-M   'P 1'
#
loop_
_entity.id
_entity.type
_entity.pdbx_description
1 polymer ?
#
loop_
_entity_poly.entity_id
_entity_poly.type
_entity_poly.pdbx_seq_one_letter_code
_entity_poly.pdbx_strand_id
1 'polypeptide(L)'
;PLAARLLAQMGLTESQMLPLPGGNFYRFVVSPDHVARGDGIVFLSCLPEPQARLIAAIRAALNIGTDAESEAVTAYRAMMAQDFEASFHFGLLMDSLEDLEAMVLNLQDLAANDPDLKGRLTIGMNRARPGDAEIDARLDASPVFGQVKRYAYGAGGVQVFVETDLVCAGQLGESMVFEFDYVFPDKHSHILSVVEL
;
A
#
# COMPACT_ATOMS: atom_id res chain seq x y z
N PRO A 1 2.03 -8.91 -16.39
CA PRO A 1 0.74 -8.25 -16.08
C PRO A 1 1.02 -7.05 -15.18
N LEU A 2 0.19 -6.02 -15.25
CA LEU A 2 0.48 -4.73 -14.62
C LEU A 2 0.54 -4.81 -13.08
N ALA A 3 -0.35 -5.59 -12.46
CA ALA A 3 -0.33 -5.84 -11.02
C ALA A 3 0.98 -6.51 -10.55
N ALA A 4 1.47 -7.53 -11.28
CA ALA A 4 2.74 -8.19 -10.97
C ALA A 4 3.92 -7.22 -11.10
N ARG A 5 3.91 -6.35 -12.13
CA ARG A 5 4.90 -5.29 -12.31
C ARG A 5 4.89 -4.34 -11.10
N LEU A 6 3.71 -3.91 -10.66
CA LEU A 6 3.56 -3.02 -9.51
C LEU A 6 4.11 -3.64 -8.22
N LEU A 7 3.77 -4.91 -7.92
CA LEU A 7 4.29 -5.58 -6.73
C LEU A 7 5.82 -5.65 -6.73
N ALA A 8 6.45 -5.86 -7.89
CA ALA A 8 7.91 -5.79 -8.02
C ALA A 8 8.46 -4.38 -7.78
N GLN A 9 7.77 -3.33 -8.27
CA GLN A 9 8.14 -1.93 -8.00
C GLN A 9 7.98 -1.54 -6.52
N MET A 10 7.13 -2.25 -5.79
CA MET A 10 6.95 -2.16 -4.34
C MET A 10 7.97 -2.97 -3.53
N GLY A 11 8.98 -3.56 -4.20
CA GLY A 11 10.05 -4.31 -3.54
C GLY A 11 9.78 -5.80 -3.31
N LEU A 12 8.61 -6.32 -3.68
CA LEU A 12 8.34 -7.75 -3.55
C LEU A 12 9.12 -8.54 -4.61
N THR A 13 9.68 -9.68 -4.20
CA THR A 13 10.43 -10.56 -5.09
C THR A 13 9.53 -11.60 -5.72
N GLU A 14 9.40 -11.59 -7.05
CA GLU A 14 8.72 -12.67 -7.78
C GLU A 14 9.54 -13.97 -7.63
N SER A 15 8.97 -14.96 -6.96
CA SER A 15 9.60 -16.27 -6.74
C SER A 15 9.11 -17.34 -7.72
N GLN A 16 7.93 -17.15 -8.30
CA GLN A 16 7.34 -18.09 -9.23
C GLN A 16 6.25 -17.41 -10.08
N MET A 17 6.19 -17.80 -11.36
CA MET A 17 5.06 -17.57 -12.25
C MET A 17 4.64 -18.90 -12.88
N LEU A 18 3.35 -19.20 -12.78
CA LEU A 18 2.72 -20.38 -13.37
C LEU A 18 1.65 -19.94 -14.36
N PRO A 19 1.74 -20.32 -15.65
CA PRO A 19 0.64 -20.10 -16.58
C PRO A 19 -0.51 -21.06 -16.25
N LEU A 20 -1.70 -20.52 -15.99
CA LEU A 20 -2.92 -21.30 -15.75
C LEU A 20 -4.00 -20.99 -16.80
N PRO A 21 -4.99 -21.89 -16.99
CA PRO A 21 -6.19 -21.56 -17.75
C PRO A 21 -6.89 -20.34 -17.13
N GLY A 22 -7.08 -19.28 -17.92
CA GLY A 22 -7.70 -18.03 -17.45
C GLY A 22 -6.71 -16.96 -16.94
N GLY A 23 -5.41 -17.25 -16.94
CA GLY A 23 -4.36 -16.26 -16.67
C GLY A 23 -3.20 -16.81 -15.85
N ASN A 24 -2.19 -15.96 -15.62
CA ASN A 24 -1.02 -16.36 -14.86
C ASN A 24 -1.30 -16.28 -13.35
N PHE A 25 -0.70 -17.21 -12.61
CA PHE A 25 -0.59 -17.21 -11.16
C PHE A 25 0.84 -16.85 -10.77
N TYR A 26 0.98 -15.94 -9.81
CA TYR A 26 2.26 -15.48 -9.30
C TYR A 26 2.38 -15.74 -7.82
N ARG A 27 3.60 -16.07 -7.40
CA ARG A 27 4.01 -16.09 -6.00
C ARG A 27 5.12 -15.08 -5.80
N PHE A 28 4.84 -14.08 -4.97
CA PHE A 28 5.80 -13.10 -4.49
C PHE A 28 6.21 -13.41 -3.05
N VAL A 29 7.38 -12.93 -2.64
CA VAL A 29 7.80 -12.89 -1.25
C VAL A 29 8.24 -11.47 -0.86
N VAL A 30 8.06 -11.11 0.41
CA VAL A 30 8.36 -9.76 0.92
C VAL A 30 9.84 -9.40 0.89
N SER A 31 10.74 -10.40 0.94
CA SER A 31 12.16 -10.22 0.66
C SER A 31 12.79 -11.52 0.14
N PRO A 32 13.97 -11.48 -0.51
CA PRO A 32 14.66 -12.68 -1.00
C PRO A 32 14.92 -13.74 0.08
N ASP A 33 15.08 -13.32 1.34
CA ASP A 33 15.34 -14.22 2.47
C ASP A 33 14.13 -15.09 2.84
N HIS A 34 12.93 -14.72 2.37
CA HIS A 34 11.69 -15.46 2.60
C HIS A 34 11.44 -16.58 1.58
N VAL A 35 12.19 -16.66 0.48
CA VAL A 35 11.92 -17.63 -0.60
C VAL A 35 11.85 -19.07 -0.11
N ALA A 36 12.76 -19.47 0.80
CA ALA A 36 12.86 -20.82 1.33
C ALA A 36 12.08 -21.05 2.64
N ARG A 37 11.58 -20.00 3.30
CA ARG A 37 10.99 -20.06 4.64
C ARG A 37 9.52 -20.46 4.66
N GLY A 38 8.78 -20.16 3.60
CA GLY A 38 7.35 -20.45 3.52
C GLY A 38 6.43 -19.42 4.20
N ASP A 39 7.00 -18.32 4.71
CA ASP A 39 6.30 -17.15 5.26
C ASP A 39 6.51 -15.91 4.37
N GLY A 40 5.78 -14.81 4.65
CA GLY A 40 5.91 -13.57 3.89
C GLY A 40 5.56 -13.71 2.41
N ILE A 41 4.59 -14.57 2.08
CA ILE A 41 4.20 -14.87 0.69
C ILE A 41 2.97 -14.04 0.30
N VAL A 42 3.01 -13.44 -0.88
CA VAL A 42 1.86 -12.83 -1.54
C VAL A 42 1.53 -13.62 -2.80
N PHE A 43 0.30 -14.13 -2.88
CA PHE A 43 -0.20 -14.81 -4.09
C PHE A 43 -1.03 -13.83 -4.93
N LEU A 44 -0.75 -13.79 -6.22
CA LEU A 44 -1.47 -12.96 -7.18
C LEU A 44 -2.01 -13.84 -8.30
N SER A 45 -3.32 -13.85 -8.48
CA SER A 45 -4.01 -14.54 -9.56
C SER A 45 -4.84 -13.57 -10.39
N CYS A 46 -5.15 -13.94 -11.63
CA CYS A 46 -6.15 -13.23 -12.40
C CYS A 46 -7.51 -13.29 -11.71
N LEU A 47 -8.24 -12.17 -11.74
CA LEU A 47 -9.56 -12.04 -11.13
C LEU A 47 -10.55 -13.01 -11.80
N PRO A 48 -11.08 -14.03 -11.08
CA PRO A 48 -12.00 -14.99 -11.67
C PRO A 48 -13.34 -14.34 -12.05
N GLU A 49 -13.97 -14.82 -13.13
CA GLU A 49 -15.26 -14.28 -13.62
C GLU A 49 -16.34 -14.18 -12.51
N PRO A 50 -16.55 -15.19 -11.63
CA PRO A 50 -17.54 -15.07 -10.57
C PRO A 50 -17.25 -13.91 -9.60
N GLN A 51 -15.98 -13.67 -9.29
CA GLN A 51 -15.58 -12.56 -8.41
C GLN A 51 -15.78 -11.21 -9.11
N ALA A 52 -15.42 -11.11 -10.39
CA ALA A 52 -15.68 -9.92 -11.19
C ALA A 52 -17.18 -9.57 -11.25
N ARG A 53 -18.05 -10.58 -11.43
CA ARG A 53 -19.51 -10.38 -11.43
C ARG A 53 -20.04 -9.93 -10.07
N LEU A 54 -19.51 -10.48 -8.97
CA LEU A 54 -19.89 -10.05 -7.63
C LEU A 54 -19.51 -8.58 -7.39
N ILE A 55 -18.29 -8.18 -7.76
CA ILE A 55 -17.84 -6.79 -7.66
C ILE A 55 -18.75 -5.88 -8.48
N ALA A 56 -19.05 -6.24 -9.73
CA ALA A 56 -19.96 -5.46 -10.58
C ALA A 56 -21.37 -5.34 -9.96
N ALA A 57 -21.89 -6.40 -9.36
CA ALA A 57 -23.20 -6.38 -8.70
C ALA A 57 -23.22 -5.46 -7.47
N ILE A 58 -22.18 -5.50 -6.63
CA ILE A 58 -22.02 -4.60 -5.48
C ILE A 58 -22.00 -3.14 -5.96
N ARG A 59 -21.21 -2.84 -6.99
CA ARG A 59 -21.11 -1.51 -7.57
C ARG A 59 -22.44 -0.99 -8.08
N ALA A 60 -23.17 -1.81 -8.82
CA ALA A 60 -24.49 -1.44 -9.33
C ALA A 60 -25.48 -1.20 -8.20
N ALA A 61 -25.50 -2.07 -7.18
CA ALA A 61 -26.42 -1.93 -6.04
C ALA A 61 -26.14 -0.67 -5.20
N LEU A 62 -24.88 -0.24 -5.11
CA LEU A 62 -24.45 0.93 -4.36
C LEU A 62 -24.24 2.18 -5.23
N ASN A 63 -24.60 2.11 -6.52
CA ASN A 63 -24.45 3.19 -7.50
C ASN A 63 -23.02 3.77 -7.57
N ILE A 64 -22.00 2.93 -7.37
CA ILE A 64 -20.61 3.38 -7.20
C ILE A 64 -20.07 4.01 -8.49
N GLY A 65 -19.55 5.23 -8.36
CA GLY A 65 -19.00 6.04 -9.46
C GLY A 65 -20.06 6.83 -10.24
N THR A 66 -21.23 7.06 -9.67
CA THR A 66 -22.31 7.85 -10.29
C THR A 66 -22.75 8.99 -9.39
N ASP A 67 -23.52 9.95 -9.92
CA ASP A 67 -24.10 11.06 -9.13
C ASP A 67 -25.11 10.59 -8.06
N ALA A 68 -25.56 9.34 -8.12
CA ALA A 68 -26.48 8.71 -7.16
C ALA A 68 -25.79 7.69 -6.25
N GLU A 69 -24.46 7.78 -6.11
CA GLU A 69 -23.67 6.91 -5.24
C GLU A 69 -24.21 6.89 -3.80
N SER A 70 -24.24 5.70 -3.20
CA SER A 70 -24.72 5.51 -1.83
C SER A 70 -23.92 6.35 -0.84
N GLU A 71 -24.62 7.02 0.09
CA GLU A 71 -23.99 7.81 1.16
C GLU A 71 -23.00 6.99 2.00
N ALA A 72 -23.24 5.68 2.15
CA ALA A 72 -22.32 4.79 2.86
C ALA A 72 -20.96 4.67 2.16
N VAL A 73 -20.94 4.67 0.82
CA VAL A 73 -19.71 4.62 0.02
C VAL A 73 -18.97 5.95 0.12
N THR A 74 -19.69 7.07 0.02
CA THR A 74 -19.11 8.41 0.20
C THR A 74 -18.50 8.58 1.59
N ALA A 75 -19.21 8.17 2.65
CA ALA A 75 -18.72 8.24 4.02
C ALA A 75 -17.49 7.35 4.24
N TYR A 76 -17.48 6.14 3.69
CA TYR A 76 -16.33 5.25 3.74
C TYR A 76 -15.08 5.85 3.07
N ARG A 77 -15.23 6.42 1.86
CA ARG A 77 -14.11 7.09 1.17
C ARG A 77 -13.61 8.31 1.92
N ALA A 78 -14.51 9.10 2.52
CA ALA A 78 -14.14 10.24 3.35
C ALA A 78 -13.34 9.81 4.59
N MET A 79 -13.71 8.69 5.22
CA MET A 79 -12.95 8.09 6.32
C MET A 79 -11.55 7.67 5.84
N MET A 80 -11.45 6.93 4.74
CA MET A 80 -10.15 6.49 4.18
C MET A 80 -9.23 7.65 3.81
N ALA A 81 -9.77 8.75 3.30
CA ALA A 81 -9.00 9.96 2.99
C ALA A 81 -8.41 10.63 4.25
N GLN A 82 -9.12 10.51 5.38
CA GLN A 82 -8.67 11.05 6.67
C GLN A 82 -7.68 10.11 7.35
N ASP A 83 -7.92 8.81 7.30
CA ASP A 83 -7.11 7.79 7.97
C ASP A 83 -6.92 6.56 7.07
N PHE A 84 -5.70 6.39 6.57
CA PHE A 84 -5.34 5.24 5.74
C PHE A 84 -5.32 3.93 6.54
N GLU A 85 -5.18 4.02 7.87
CA GLU A 85 -5.10 2.87 8.77
C GLU A 85 -6.49 2.35 9.19
N ALA A 86 -7.56 3.11 8.91
CA ALA A 86 -8.91 2.83 9.39
C ALA A 86 -9.62 1.64 8.73
N SER A 87 -9.00 0.98 7.76
CA SER A 87 -9.58 -0.17 7.05
C SER A 87 -8.54 -1.26 6.82
N PHE A 88 -8.97 -2.44 6.37
CA PHE A 88 -8.08 -3.57 6.12
C PHE A 88 -7.01 -3.25 5.07
N HIS A 89 -5.75 -3.44 5.44
CA HIS A 89 -4.56 -3.27 4.60
C HIS A 89 -3.50 -4.32 4.97
N PHE A 90 -2.46 -4.42 4.15
CA PHE A 90 -1.30 -5.28 4.42
C PHE A 90 -0.07 -4.41 4.70
N GLY A 91 0.46 -4.51 5.92
CA GLY A 91 1.71 -3.86 6.31
C GLY A 91 2.94 -4.72 5.98
N LEU A 92 3.96 -4.07 5.43
CA LEU A 92 5.28 -4.62 5.18
C LEU A 92 6.33 -3.74 5.86
N LEU A 93 7.28 -4.36 6.56
CA LEU A 93 8.39 -3.65 7.17
C LEU A 93 9.57 -3.58 6.20
N MET A 94 10.07 -2.38 5.98
CA MET A 94 11.27 -2.10 5.18
C MET A 94 12.51 -2.05 6.07
N ASP A 95 13.62 -2.56 5.55
CA ASP A 95 14.89 -2.61 6.28
C ASP A 95 15.62 -1.25 6.31
N SER A 96 15.31 -0.36 5.36
CA SER A 96 15.98 0.93 5.17
C SER A 96 14.98 2.04 4.83
N LEU A 97 15.22 3.21 5.42
CA LEU A 97 14.50 4.44 5.08
C LEU A 97 14.82 4.87 3.65
N GLU A 98 16.07 4.73 3.22
CA GLU A 98 16.53 5.09 1.87
C GLU A 98 15.84 4.23 0.80
N ASP A 99 15.69 2.93 1.05
CA ASP A 99 14.97 2.03 0.13
C ASP A 99 13.48 2.39 0.07
N LEU A 100 12.86 2.71 1.20
CA LEU A 100 11.48 3.19 1.26
C LEU A 100 11.32 4.52 0.49
N GLU A 101 12.23 5.47 0.69
CA GLU A 101 12.24 6.76 -0.02
C GLU A 101 12.41 6.57 -1.53
N ALA A 102 13.33 5.71 -1.96
CA ALA A 102 13.55 5.39 -3.36
C ALA A 102 12.33 4.73 -4.00
N MET A 103 11.69 3.79 -3.30
CA MET A 103 10.44 3.17 -3.72
C MET A 103 9.34 4.22 -3.92
N VAL A 104 9.15 5.14 -2.95
CA VAL A 104 8.13 6.18 -3.05
C VAL A 104 8.37 7.10 -4.25
N LEU A 105 9.60 7.59 -4.44
CA LEU A 105 9.94 8.48 -5.56
C LEU A 105 9.68 7.79 -6.91
N ASN A 106 10.04 6.52 -7.03
CA ASN A 106 9.75 5.71 -8.22
C ASN A 106 8.24 5.55 -8.45
N LEU A 107 7.47 5.21 -7.41
CA LEU A 107 6.01 5.07 -7.53
C LEU A 107 5.31 6.40 -7.88
N GLN A 108 5.80 7.52 -7.35
CA GLN A 108 5.30 8.85 -7.71
C GLN A 108 5.59 9.18 -9.18
N ASP A 109 6.78 8.87 -9.68
CA ASP A 109 7.12 9.04 -11.10
C ASP A 109 6.22 8.18 -11.99
N LEU A 110 6.07 6.89 -11.65
CA LEU A 110 5.19 5.97 -12.38
C LEU A 110 3.73 6.46 -12.37
N ALA A 111 3.23 6.94 -11.23
CA ALA A 111 1.87 7.48 -11.11
C ALA A 111 1.64 8.74 -11.98
N ALA A 112 2.69 9.50 -12.28
CA ALA A 112 2.61 10.72 -13.07
C ALA A 112 2.85 10.49 -14.58
N ASN A 113 3.81 9.60 -14.89
CA ASN A 113 4.48 9.55 -16.18
C ASN A 113 4.35 8.20 -16.90
N ASP A 114 4.12 7.09 -16.20
CA ASP A 114 3.99 5.78 -16.85
C ASP A 114 2.60 5.62 -17.49
N PRO A 115 2.49 5.32 -18.80
CA PRO A 115 1.20 5.23 -19.49
C PRO A 115 0.22 4.20 -18.92
N ASP A 116 0.73 3.13 -18.30
CA ASP A 116 -0.10 2.05 -17.76
C ASP A 116 -0.50 2.30 -16.31
N LEU A 117 0.35 2.99 -15.52
CA LEU A 117 0.14 3.24 -14.08
C LEU A 117 -0.41 4.64 -13.76
N LYS A 118 -0.41 5.55 -14.74
CA LYS A 118 -0.88 6.91 -14.55
C LYS A 118 -2.33 6.95 -14.05
N GLY A 119 -2.55 7.59 -12.91
CA GLY A 119 -3.86 7.70 -12.27
C GLY A 119 -4.39 6.40 -11.64
N ARG A 120 -3.55 5.37 -11.50
CA ARG A 120 -3.90 4.07 -10.89
C ARG A 120 -3.33 3.88 -9.49
N LEU A 121 -2.58 4.86 -9.00
CA LEU A 121 -1.87 4.85 -7.73
C LEU A 121 -2.22 6.10 -6.94
N THR A 122 -2.67 5.92 -5.70
CA THR A 122 -2.76 6.99 -4.70
C THR A 122 -1.75 6.70 -3.60
N ILE A 123 -0.88 7.66 -3.30
CA ILE A 123 0.20 7.49 -2.32
C ILE A 123 -0.07 8.41 -1.13
N GLY A 124 -0.33 7.80 0.02
CA GLY A 124 -0.47 8.45 1.32
C GLY A 124 0.77 8.22 2.18
N MET A 125 1.07 9.14 3.09
CA MET A 125 2.24 9.02 3.97
C MET A 125 1.95 9.59 5.35
N ASN A 126 2.49 8.93 6.36
CA ASN A 126 2.55 9.40 7.73
C ASN A 126 4.03 9.50 8.14
N ARG A 127 4.46 10.63 8.70
CA ARG A 127 5.80 10.79 9.27
C ARG A 127 5.80 10.50 10.77
N ALA A 128 6.97 10.27 11.37
CA ALA A 128 7.09 10.17 12.82
C ALA A 128 6.63 11.48 13.49
N ARG A 129 6.02 11.36 14.69
CA ARG A 129 5.70 12.53 15.53
C ARG A 129 6.99 13.23 15.97
N PRO A 130 7.02 14.58 16.00
CA PRO A 130 8.18 15.30 16.49
C PRO A 130 8.49 15.00 17.95
N GLY A 131 9.77 15.01 18.32
CA GLY A 131 10.20 14.76 19.70
C GLY A 131 11.59 14.15 19.84
N ASP A 132 12.14 13.59 18.77
CA ASP A 132 13.52 13.09 18.71
C ASP A 132 14.29 13.90 17.67
N ALA A 133 15.28 14.66 18.13
CA ALA A 133 16.00 15.61 17.30
C ALA A 133 16.75 14.96 16.12
N GLU A 134 17.19 13.71 16.25
CA GLU A 134 17.90 13.01 15.18
C GLU A 134 16.91 12.54 14.10
N ILE A 135 15.79 11.94 14.53
CA ILE A 135 14.71 11.55 13.62
C ILE A 135 14.12 12.78 12.93
N ASP A 136 13.85 13.84 13.67
CA ASP A 136 13.28 15.08 13.13
C ASP A 136 14.19 15.68 12.07
N ALA A 137 15.50 15.77 12.33
CA ALA A 137 16.46 16.24 11.35
C ALA A 137 16.53 15.34 10.11
N ARG A 138 16.49 14.01 10.28
CA ARG A 138 16.51 13.05 9.16
C ARG A 138 15.25 13.13 8.29
N LEU A 139 14.09 13.33 8.91
CA LEU A 139 12.81 13.46 8.20
C LEU A 139 12.63 14.83 7.56
N ASP A 140 13.11 15.90 8.18
CA ASP A 140 13.08 17.24 7.58
C ASP A 140 14.00 17.34 6.36
N ALA A 141 15.10 16.59 6.34
CA ALA A 141 15.97 16.46 5.17
C ALA A 141 15.46 15.45 4.12
N SER A 142 14.42 14.66 4.43
CA SER A 142 13.90 13.63 3.54
C SER A 142 13.25 14.23 2.30
N PRO A 143 13.59 13.74 1.08
CA PRO A 143 12.91 14.16 -0.15
C PRO A 143 11.44 13.72 -0.20
N VAL A 144 11.05 12.76 0.63
CA VAL A 144 9.71 12.17 0.66
C VAL A 144 8.91 12.68 1.85
N PHE A 145 9.50 12.67 3.05
CA PHE A 145 8.79 12.96 4.31
C PHE A 145 8.89 14.40 4.79
N GLY A 146 9.81 15.22 4.26
CA GLY A 146 10.07 16.58 4.78
C GLY A 146 8.86 17.52 4.72
N GLN A 147 7.93 17.28 3.80
CA GLN A 147 6.71 18.07 3.66
C GLN A 147 5.45 17.38 4.22
N VAL A 148 5.56 16.14 4.69
CA VAL A 148 4.43 15.38 5.23
C VAL A 148 3.98 16.02 6.54
N LYS A 149 2.66 16.24 6.67
CA LYS A 149 2.03 16.86 7.85
C LYS A 149 1.20 15.88 8.69
N ARG A 150 0.98 14.67 8.18
CA ARG A 150 0.30 13.59 8.89
C ARG A 150 1.32 12.83 9.73
N TYR A 151 0.90 12.35 10.88
CA TYR A 151 1.76 11.62 11.79
C TYR A 151 1.27 10.20 11.96
N ALA A 152 2.21 9.27 12.09
CA ALA A 152 1.93 7.89 12.48
C ALA A 152 1.43 7.88 13.94
N TYR A 153 0.71 6.83 14.34
CA TYR A 153 0.38 6.65 15.76
C TYR A 153 1.62 6.40 16.64
N GLY A 154 2.74 5.91 16.07
CA GLY A 154 4.01 5.74 16.78
C GLY A 154 5.03 6.87 16.54
N ALA A 155 5.90 7.13 17.52
CA ALA A 155 6.97 8.14 17.41
C ALA A 155 8.26 7.63 16.72
N GLY A 156 8.46 6.31 16.67
CA GLY A 156 9.70 5.69 16.18
C GLY A 156 9.70 5.25 14.70
N GLY A 157 8.77 5.70 13.87
CA GLY A 157 8.69 5.21 12.48
C GLY A 157 7.87 6.08 11.53
N VAL A 158 7.93 5.72 10.26
CA VAL A 158 7.17 6.31 9.15
C VAL A 158 6.37 5.22 8.43
N GLN A 159 5.28 5.62 7.77
CA GLN A 159 4.40 4.72 7.02
C GLN A 159 4.11 5.31 5.65
N VAL A 160 4.06 4.45 4.63
CA VAL A 160 3.66 4.78 3.26
C VAL A 160 2.51 3.88 2.86
N PHE A 161 1.42 4.47 2.42
CA PHE A 161 0.23 3.77 1.94
C PHE A 161 0.15 3.90 0.43
N VAL A 162 0.05 2.79 -0.28
CA VAL A 162 -0.14 2.75 -1.72
C VAL A 162 -1.46 2.08 -2.03
N GLU A 163 -2.44 2.88 -2.41
CA GLU A 163 -3.72 2.40 -2.91
C GLU A 163 -3.65 2.19 -4.43
N THR A 164 -4.16 1.06 -4.90
CA THR A 164 -4.25 0.75 -6.33
C THR A 164 -5.48 -0.07 -6.66
N ASP A 165 -6.04 0.13 -7.85
CA ASP A 165 -7.12 -0.68 -8.41
C ASP A 165 -6.63 -1.88 -9.25
N LEU A 166 -5.32 -2.12 -9.27
CA LEU A 166 -4.71 -3.26 -9.96
C LEU A 166 -4.82 -4.56 -9.17
N VAL A 167 -5.10 -4.46 -7.86
CA VAL A 167 -5.32 -5.58 -6.96
C VAL A 167 -6.71 -5.43 -6.35
N CYS A 168 -7.63 -6.32 -6.72
CA CYS A 168 -9.02 -6.27 -6.29
C CYS A 168 -9.21 -7.09 -5.00
N ALA A 169 -9.08 -6.45 -3.83
CA ALA A 169 -9.26 -7.12 -2.54
C ALA A 169 -9.92 -6.27 -1.44
N GLY A 170 -10.18 -4.97 -1.67
CA GLY A 170 -10.87 -4.12 -0.71
C GLY A 170 -12.38 -4.40 -0.59
N GLN A 171 -13.01 -3.77 0.40
CA GLN A 171 -14.42 -3.97 0.77
C GLN A 171 -15.41 -3.63 -0.36
N LEU A 172 -15.03 -2.70 -1.25
CA LEU A 172 -15.80 -2.33 -2.44
C LEU A 172 -15.34 -3.09 -3.70
N GLY A 173 -14.29 -3.92 -3.58
CA GLY A 173 -13.69 -4.67 -4.68
C GLY A 173 -12.92 -3.83 -5.70
N GLU A 174 -12.78 -2.52 -5.48
CA GLU A 174 -12.16 -1.59 -6.42
C GLU A 174 -10.65 -1.51 -6.27
N SER A 175 -10.19 -1.36 -5.03
CA SER A 175 -8.79 -1.08 -4.72
C SER A 175 -8.29 -1.93 -3.55
N MET A 176 -6.96 -2.00 -3.44
CA MET A 176 -6.26 -2.54 -2.27
C MET A 176 -5.23 -1.50 -1.83
N VAL A 177 -5.01 -1.42 -0.51
CA VAL A 177 -3.98 -0.60 0.11
C VAL A 177 -2.84 -1.49 0.62
N PHE A 178 -1.63 -1.18 0.19
CA PHE A 178 -0.40 -1.74 0.74
C PHE A 178 0.28 -0.69 1.62
N GLU A 179 0.70 -1.08 2.81
CA GLU A 179 1.42 -0.23 3.74
C GLU A 179 2.89 -0.68 3.81
N PHE A 180 3.80 0.28 3.77
CA PHE A 180 5.25 0.07 3.89
C PHE A 180 5.79 0.94 5.00
N ASP A 181 6.31 0.29 6.03
CA ASP A 181 6.75 0.93 7.24
C ASP A 181 8.26 0.91 7.34
N TYR A 182 8.80 1.93 7.99
CA TYR A 182 10.17 1.90 8.46
C TYR A 182 10.23 2.34 9.91
N VAL A 183 10.96 1.58 10.73
CA VAL A 183 11.19 1.87 12.15
C VAL A 183 12.64 2.28 12.33
N PHE A 184 12.87 3.44 12.94
CA PHE A 184 14.21 3.90 13.26
C PHE A 184 14.88 2.96 14.27
N PRO A 185 16.20 2.70 14.17
CA PRO A 185 16.90 1.77 15.06
C PRO A 185 16.77 2.13 16.53
N ASP A 186 16.77 1.10 17.38
CA ASP A 186 16.72 1.21 18.85
C ASP A 186 15.49 1.96 19.41
N LYS A 187 14.45 2.17 18.59
CA LYS A 187 13.18 2.73 19.03
C LYS A 187 12.24 1.60 19.42
N HIS A 188 11.88 1.53 20.70
CA HIS A 188 10.97 0.52 21.23
C HIS A 188 9.49 0.92 21.16
N SER A 189 9.19 2.23 21.09
CA SER A 189 7.86 2.75 20.80
C SER A 189 7.75 3.04 19.30
N HIS A 190 7.18 2.11 18.57
CA HIS A 190 6.91 2.23 17.14
C HIS A 190 5.55 1.67 16.79
N ILE A 191 5.04 2.05 15.61
CA ILE A 191 3.69 1.72 15.15
C ILE A 191 3.37 0.21 15.22
N LEU A 192 4.38 -0.63 15.00
CA LEU A 192 4.26 -2.10 15.04
C LEU A 192 4.43 -2.74 16.44
N SER A 193 4.78 -1.99 17.50
CA SER A 193 4.99 -2.52 18.86
C SER A 193 4.09 -1.88 19.92
N VAL A 194 3.87 -0.57 19.85
CA VAL A 194 3.07 0.21 20.81
C VAL A 194 2.32 1.29 20.03
N VAL A 195 0.99 1.22 20.03
CA VAL A 195 0.13 2.28 19.50
C VAL A 195 -0.11 3.29 20.63
N GLU A 196 0.42 4.49 20.50
CA GLU A 196 0.18 5.60 21.44
C GLU A 196 -0.89 6.52 20.84
N LEU A 197 -2.04 6.64 21.51
CA LEU A 197 -3.14 7.54 21.12
C LEU A 197 -2.90 8.97 21.61
#